data_AF-A0A2J8JTN4-F1
#
_entry.id   AF-A0A2J8JTN4-F1
#
_cell.length_a   1.000
_cell.length_b   1.000
_cell.length_c   1.000
_cell.angle_alpha   90.00
_cell.angle_beta   90.00
_cell.angle_gamma   90.00
#
_symmetry.space_group_name_H-M   'P 1'
#
loop_
_entity.id
_entity.type
_entity.pdbx_description
1 polymer ?
#
loop_
_entity_poly.entity_id
_entity_poly.type
_entity_poly.pdbx_seq_one_letter_code
_entity_poly.pdbx_strand_id
1 'polypeptide(L)'
;MMLGTEGGEGFVVKVRGLPWSCSADEVQRFFSDCKIQNGAQGIRFIYTREGRPSGEAFVELESEDEVKLALKKDRETMGHRYVE
;
A
#
# COMPACT_ATOMS: atom_id res chain seq x y z
N MET A 1 -13.93 -25.04 4.35
CA MET A 1 -14.01 -23.60 4.08
C MET A 1 -12.68 -23.21 3.45
N MET A 2 -12.59 -23.27 2.13
CA MET A 2 -11.40 -22.82 1.42
C MET A 2 -11.46 -21.29 1.44
N LEU A 3 -10.66 -20.66 2.30
CA LEU A 3 -10.31 -19.26 2.14
C LEU A 3 -9.62 -19.19 0.77
N GLY A 4 -10.27 -18.57 -0.20
CA GLY A 4 -9.76 -18.46 -1.56
C GLY A 4 -8.37 -17.84 -1.53
N THR A 5 -7.35 -18.70 -1.59
CA THR A 5 -6.04 -18.33 -2.08
C THR A 5 -6.12 -18.45 -3.59
N GLU A 6 -6.88 -17.55 -4.21
CA GLU A 6 -6.73 -17.34 -5.64
C GLU A 6 -5.40 -16.62 -5.80
N GLY A 7 -4.35 -17.40 -6.02
CA GLY A 7 -3.09 -16.92 -6.59
C GLY A 7 -3.31 -16.45 -8.03
N GLY A 8 -4.26 -15.55 -8.24
CA GLY A 8 -4.17 -14.63 -9.36
C GLY A 8 -3.01 -13.70 -9.07
N GLU A 9 -2.26 -13.34 -10.10
CA GLU A 9 -1.30 -12.24 -10.06
C GLU A 9 -2.05 -10.94 -9.69
N GLY A 10 -2.35 -10.78 -8.40
CA GLY A 10 -2.87 -9.55 -7.85
C GLY A 10 -1.74 -8.54 -7.90
N PHE A 11 -2.02 -7.37 -8.45
CA PHE A 11 -1.08 -6.29 -8.60
C PHE A 11 -0.84 -5.62 -7.24
N VAL A 12 -0.10 -6.28 -6.34
CA VAL A 12 0.08 -5.82 -4.97
C VAL A 12 1.50 -5.31 -4.77
N VAL A 13 1.62 -4.09 -4.25
CA VAL A 13 2.90 -3.52 -3.82
C VAL A 13 2.98 -3.49 -2.31
N LYS A 14 4.17 -3.80 -1.77
CA LYS A 14 4.47 -3.62 -0.35
C LYS A 14 5.17 -2.29 -0.17
N VAL A 15 4.59 -1.45 0.67
CA VAL A 15 5.06 -0.11 0.99
C VAL A 15 5.62 -0.10 2.41
N ARG A 16 6.72 0.59 2.64
CA ARG A 16 7.44 0.72 3.92
C ARG A 16 7.79 2.18 4.20
N GLY A 17 8.12 2.49 5.44
CA GLY A 17 8.50 3.85 5.85
C GLY A 17 7.31 4.78 6.11
N LEU A 18 6.08 4.25 6.08
CA LEU A 18 4.88 5.03 6.35
C LEU A 18 4.91 5.62 7.77
N PRO A 19 4.42 6.86 7.97
CA PRO A 19 4.19 7.41 9.30
C PRO A 19 3.26 6.50 10.12
N TRP A 20 3.51 6.35 11.42
CA TRP A 20 2.64 5.53 12.28
C TRP A 20 1.22 6.11 12.44
N SER A 21 1.06 7.41 12.22
CA SER A 21 -0.24 8.08 12.22
C SER A 21 -0.91 8.11 10.84
N CYS A 22 -0.30 7.49 9.83
CA CYS A 22 -0.77 7.55 8.44
C CYS A 22 -2.08 6.78 8.27
N SER A 23 -3.05 7.40 7.62
CA SER A 23 -4.35 6.79 7.29
C SER A 23 -4.38 6.21 5.88
N ALA A 24 -5.31 5.28 5.60
CA ALA A 24 -5.49 4.71 4.27
C ALA A 24 -5.75 5.81 3.20
N ASP A 25 -6.51 6.85 3.56
CA ASP A 25 -6.76 8.00 2.69
C ASP A 25 -5.46 8.75 2.33
N GLU A 26 -4.52 8.88 3.26
CA GLU A 26 -3.24 9.53 2.98
C GLU A 26 -2.37 8.65 2.08
N VAL A 27 -2.35 7.33 2.29
CA VAL A 27 -1.66 6.38 1.41
C VAL A 27 -2.28 6.42 0.01
N GLN A 28 -3.62 6.47 -0.09
CA GLN A 28 -4.31 6.64 -1.36
C GLN A 28 -3.93 7.96 -2.05
N ARG A 29 -3.76 9.04 -1.30
CA ARG A 29 -3.28 10.33 -1.82
C ARG A 29 -1.84 10.25 -2.34
N PHE A 30 -0.97 9.54 -1.64
CA PHE A 30 0.41 9.32 -2.07
C PHE A 30 0.48 8.57 -3.41
N PHE A 31 -0.37 7.55 -3.55
CA PHE A 31 -0.54 6.79 -4.80
C PHE A 31 -1.64 7.36 -5.71
N SER A 32 -1.93 8.67 -5.68
CA SER A 32 -3.01 9.24 -6.52
C SER A 32 -2.76 9.14 -8.03
N ASP A 33 -1.51 8.99 -8.45
CA ASP A 33 -1.14 8.71 -9.84
C ASP A 33 -1.38 7.23 -10.23
N CYS A 34 -1.73 6.38 -9.26
CA CYS A 34 -2.00 4.96 -9.44
C CYS A 34 -3.46 4.64 -9.11
N LYS A 35 -4.01 3.62 -9.75
CA LYS A 35 -5.35 3.11 -9.46
C LYS A 35 -5.27 1.96 -8.49
N ILE A 36 -5.66 2.25 -7.25
CA ILE A 36 -5.77 1.28 -6.16
C ILE A 36 -7.10 0.54 -6.29
N GLN A 37 -7.04 -0.78 -6.29
CA GLN A 37 -8.20 -1.65 -6.36
C GLN A 37 -9.09 -1.40 -5.14
N ASN A 38 -10.37 -1.07 -5.37
CA ASN A 38 -11.32 -0.66 -4.32
C ASN A 38 -10.90 0.58 -3.49
N GLY A 39 -9.97 1.41 -3.99
CA GLY A 39 -9.49 2.62 -3.32
C GLY A 39 -8.87 2.33 -1.96
N ALA A 40 -9.19 3.12 -0.93
CA ALA A 40 -8.69 2.93 0.43
C ALA A 40 -8.94 1.52 1.02
N GLN A 41 -9.91 0.76 0.49
CA GLN A 41 -10.18 -0.61 0.94
C GLN A 41 -9.12 -1.61 0.46
N GLY A 42 -8.43 -1.34 -0.65
CA GLY A 42 -7.28 -2.11 -1.12
C GLY A 42 -5.98 -1.81 -0.38
N ILE A 43 -6.02 -0.97 0.67
CA ILE A 43 -4.86 -0.60 1.47
C ILE A 43 -4.92 -1.34 2.80
N ARG A 44 -3.93 -2.21 3.02
CA ARG A 44 -3.85 -3.07 4.20
C ARG A 44 -2.60 -2.77 5.02
N PHE A 45 -2.77 -2.05 6.12
CA PHE A 45 -1.68 -1.80 7.07
C PHE A 45 -1.24 -3.08 7.77
N ILE A 46 0.07 -3.21 7.95
CA ILE A 46 0.69 -4.25 8.76
C ILE A 46 0.79 -3.72 10.20
N TYR A 47 0.34 -4.53 11.14
CA TYR A 47 0.40 -4.22 12.56
C TYR A 47 1.42 -5.13 13.25
N THR A 48 2.15 -4.57 14.22
CA THR A 48 3.00 -5.32 15.12
C THR A 48 2.17 -6.20 16.05
N ARG A 49 2.83 -7.12 16.77
CA ARG A 49 2.17 -7.98 17.77
C ARG A 49 1.47 -7.20 18.89
N GLU A 50 1.88 -5.96 19.13
CA GLU A 50 1.28 -5.05 20.10
C GLU A 50 0.07 -4.27 19.53
N GLY A 51 -0.32 -4.53 18.29
CA GLY A 51 -1.43 -3.85 17.62
C GLY A 51 -1.10 -2.44 17.12
N ARG A 52 0.19 -2.07 17.08
CA ARG A 52 0.63 -0.77 16.54
C ARG A 52 0.97 -0.90 15.06
N PRO A 53 0.74 0.13 14.23
CA PRO A 53 1.14 0.09 12.83
C PRO A 53 2.66 -0.05 12.73
N SER A 54 3.15 -1.01 11.93
CA SER A 54 4.60 -1.24 11.77
C SER A 54 5.28 -0.17 10.89
N GLY A 55 4.49 0.66 10.21
CA GLY A 55 4.98 1.56 9.16
C GLY A 55 5.06 0.88 7.79
N GLU A 56 4.44 -0.29 7.65
CA GLU A 56 4.34 -1.03 6.41
C GLU A 56 2.87 -1.24 6.02
N ALA A 57 2.58 -1.27 4.72
CA ALA A 57 1.26 -1.57 4.18
C ALA A 57 1.36 -2.34 2.87
N PHE A 58 0.33 -3.09 2.54
CA PHE A 58 0.11 -3.63 1.20
C PHE A 58 -0.93 -2.78 0.48
N VAL A 59 -0.66 -2.47 -0.78
CA VAL A 59 -1.57 -1.71 -1.63
C VAL A 59 -1.89 -2.56 -2.85
N GLU A 60 -3.16 -2.92 -2.98
CA GLU A 60 -3.70 -3.65 -4.13
C GLU A 60 -4.01 -2.67 -5.25
N LEU A 61 -3.50 -2.93 -6.45
CA LEU A 61 -3.65 -2.07 -7.62
C LEU A 61 -4.51 -2.77 -8.68
N GLU A 62 -5.04 -2.01 -9.64
CA GLU A 62 -5.91 -2.55 -10.68
C GLU A 62 -5.14 -3.23 -11.83
N SER A 63 -3.86 -2.91 -12.06
CA SER A 63 -3.09 -3.39 -13.22
C SER A 63 -1.58 -3.38 -13.00
N GLU A 64 -0.83 -4.12 -13.85
CA GLU A 64 0.64 -4.16 -13.80
C GLU A 64 1.29 -2.80 -14.09
N ASP A 65 0.72 -2.01 -15.00
CA ASP A 65 1.19 -0.65 -15.28
C ASP A 65 1.09 0.25 -14.04
N GLU A 66 0.04 0.08 -13.24
CA GLU A 66 -0.13 0.79 -11.97
C GLU A 66 0.93 0.35 -10.95
N VAL A 67 1.32 -0.94 -10.94
CA VAL A 67 2.45 -1.43 -10.11
C VAL A 67 3.74 -0.73 -10.53
N LYS A 68 4.00 -0.61 -11.83
CA LYS A 68 5.19 0.09 -12.34
C LYS A 68 5.16 1.58 -11.97
N LEU A 69 3.99 2.21 -11.97
CA LEU A 69 3.82 3.59 -11.52
C LEU A 69 4.05 3.73 -10.01
N ALA A 70 3.51 2.83 -9.21
CA ALA A 70 3.70 2.81 -7.76
C ALA A 70 5.16 2.59 -7.39
N LEU A 71 5.87 1.71 -8.09
CA LEU A 71 7.32 1.49 -7.92
C LEU A 71 8.16 2.71 -8.30
N LYS A 72 7.68 3.60 -9.19
CA LYS A 72 8.36 4.87 -9.49
C LYS A 72 8.24 5.89 -8.34
N LYS A 73 7.32 5.67 -7.40
CA LYS A 73 7.17 6.48 -6.18
C LYS A 73 8.07 5.97 -5.04
N ASP A 74 8.87 4.93 -5.28
CA ASP A 74 9.93 4.50 -4.37
C ASP A 74 10.86 5.69 -4.06
N ARG A 75 11.10 5.92 -2.77
CA ARG A 75 11.89 7.04 -2.19
C ARG A 75 11.25 8.42 -2.24
N GLU A 76 9.99 8.53 -2.62
CA GLU A 76 9.25 9.79 -2.43
C GLU A 76 8.98 10.03 -0.94
N THR A 77 8.83 11.31 -0.59
CA THR A 77 8.62 11.70 0.81
C THR A 77 7.13 11.84 1.11
N MET A 78 6.67 11.14 2.13
CA MET A 78 5.34 11.32 2.70
C MET A 78 5.46 12.15 3.98
N GLY A 79 5.38 13.48 3.80
CA GLY A 79 5.66 14.44 4.85
C GLY A 79 7.15 14.47 5.19
N HIS A 80 7.50 14.07 6.41
CA HIS A 80 8.90 14.11 6.91
C HIS A 80 9.60 12.73 6.88
N ARG A 81 8.96 11.72 6.28
CA ARG A 81 9.49 10.35 6.15
C ARG A 81 9.63 9.94 4.69
N TYR A 82 10.66 9.15 4.41
CA TYR A 82 10.87 8.52 3.12
C TYR A 82 10.04 7.24 3.05
N VAL A 83 9.33 7.05 1.94
CA VAL A 83 8.56 5.85 1.64
C VAL A 83 9.36 4.97 0.68
N GLU A 84 9.45 3.68 0.98
CA GLU A 84 10.17 2.63 0.22
C GLU A 84 9.24 1.44 -0.08
#